data_AF-A0A7N2LK54-F1
#
_entry.id   AF-A0A7N2LK54-F1
#
_cell.length_a   1.000
_cell.length_b   1.000
_cell.length_c   1.000
_cell.angle_alpha   90.00
_cell.angle_beta   90.00
_cell.angle_gamma   90.00
#
_symmetry.space_group_name_H-M   'P 1'
#
loop_
_entity.id
_entity.type
_entity.pdbx_description
1 polymer ?
#
loop_
_entity_poly.entity_id
_entity_poly.type
_entity_poly.pdbx_seq_one_letter_code
_entity_poly.pdbx_strand_id
1 'polypeptide(L)'
;MEMNFFMFQGTILLPLFSSCTNATDSITQSQTVNEGRTLVSAGGSFELGFFSPGNSTNRYLGIWYKNIPVTTVVWVANRSIPIKDLSGSS
;
A
#
# COMPACT_ATOMS: atom_id res chain seq x y z
N MET A 1 -28.57 42.73 35.20
CA MET A 1 -27.64 41.93 34.39
C MET A 1 -28.29 40.58 34.20
N GLU A 2 -28.96 40.41 33.07
CA GLU A 2 -29.62 39.14 32.73
C GLU A 2 -28.59 38.18 32.16
N MET A 3 -28.62 36.93 32.62
CA MET A 3 -27.65 35.89 32.26
C MET A 3 -28.29 34.99 31.20
N ASN A 4 -28.18 35.38 29.93
CA ASN A 4 -28.66 34.58 28.80
C ASN A 4 -27.53 33.72 28.20
N PHE A 5 -27.67 32.41 28.39
CA PHE A 5 -27.74 31.32 27.40
C PHE A 5 -26.62 31.10 26.34
N PHE A 6 -26.47 29.81 25.97
CA PHE A 6 -25.73 29.20 24.83
C PHE A 6 -24.22 28.89 25.07
N MET A 7 -23.66 27.69 24.84
CA MET A 7 -23.99 26.55 23.98
C MET A 7 -23.47 25.24 24.59
N PHE A 8 -24.21 24.14 24.38
CA PHE A 8 -23.71 22.76 24.44
C PHE A 8 -22.44 22.62 23.58
N GLN A 9 -21.27 22.44 24.18
CA GLN A 9 -20.10 21.93 23.45
C GLN A 9 -20.30 20.41 23.31
N GLY A 10 -21.12 20.03 22.33
CA GLY A 10 -21.24 18.63 21.92
C GLY A 10 -19.92 18.19 21.32
N THR A 11 -19.20 17.32 22.01
CA THR A 11 -17.99 16.68 21.48
C THR A 11 -18.38 15.91 20.22
N ILE A 12 -18.00 16.43 19.04
CA ILE A 12 -18.13 15.70 17.77
C ILE A 12 -17.17 14.52 17.84
N LEU A 13 -17.72 13.34 18.12
CA LEU A 13 -17.01 12.08 18.02
C LEU A 13 -16.80 11.80 16.52
N LEU A 14 -15.67 12.21 15.97
CA LEU A 14 -15.28 11.83 14.61
C LEU A 14 -15.16 10.30 14.56
N PRO A 15 -16.01 9.57 13.82
CA PRO A 15 -15.78 8.16 13.61
C PRO A 15 -14.48 8.02 12.84
N LEU A 16 -13.46 7.43 13.46
CA LEU A 16 -12.31 6.89 12.77
C LEU A 16 -12.83 5.77 11.88
N PHE A 17 -13.26 6.11 10.65
CA PHE A 17 -13.49 5.13 9.61
C PHE A 17 -12.12 4.52 9.25
N SER A 18 -11.70 3.53 10.04
CA SER A 18 -10.64 2.62 9.64
C SER A 18 -11.22 1.77 8.52
N SER A 19 -11.03 2.21 7.29
CA SER A 19 -11.32 1.40 6.10
C SER A 19 -10.45 0.15 6.17
N CYS A 20 -11.00 -0.95 6.72
CA CYS A 20 -10.34 -2.24 6.67
C CYS A 20 -10.52 -2.77 5.25
N THR A 21 -9.58 -2.45 4.36
CA THR A 21 -9.51 -3.10 3.06
C THR A 21 -9.01 -4.51 3.31
N ASN A 22 -9.86 -5.50 3.02
CA ASN A 22 -9.42 -6.90 3.00
C ASN A 22 -8.40 -7.05 1.87
N ALA A 23 -7.13 -7.07 2.22
CA ALA A 23 -6.08 -7.31 1.25
C ALA A 23 -6.13 -8.77 0.82
N THR A 24 -6.10 -9.01 -0.49
CA THR A 24 -6.12 -10.36 -1.05
C THR A 24 -4.75 -11.01 -0.85
N ASP A 25 -4.73 -12.25 -0.38
CA ASP A 25 -3.52 -13.02 -0.07
C ASP A 25 -3.20 -14.09 -1.13
N SER A 26 -4.11 -14.28 -2.08
CA SER A 26 -4.03 -15.29 -3.14
C SER A 26 -4.28 -14.68 -4.51
N ILE A 27 -3.73 -15.32 -5.53
CA ILE A 27 -3.93 -14.95 -6.94
C ILE A 27 -4.27 -16.20 -7.74
N THR A 28 -5.31 -16.12 -8.55
CA THR A 28 -5.69 -17.18 -9.49
C THR A 28 -5.16 -16.88 -10.88
N GLN A 29 -5.14 -17.88 -11.77
CA GLN A 29 -4.58 -17.75 -13.11
C GLN A 29 -5.24 -16.65 -13.96
N SER A 30 -6.50 -16.30 -13.68
CA SER A 30 -7.24 -15.25 -14.41
C SER A 30 -7.01 -13.84 -13.84
N GLN A 31 -6.30 -13.72 -12.72
CA GLN A 31 -6.04 -12.46 -12.05
C GLN A 31 -4.64 -11.96 -12.38
N THR A 32 -4.52 -10.63 -12.49
CA THR A 32 -3.26 -9.96 -12.76
C THR A 32 -2.93 -8.99 -11.62
N VAL A 33 -1.66 -8.96 -11.20
CA VAL A 33 -1.13 -7.91 -10.35
C VAL A 33 -0.65 -6.78 -11.25
N ASN A 34 -1.25 -5.59 -11.09
CA ASN A 34 -0.86 -4.39 -11.80
C ASN A 34 -0.11 -3.43 -10.87
N GLU A 35 0.51 -2.39 -11.43
CA GLU A 35 1.07 -1.28 -10.65
C GLU A 35 0.03 -0.71 -9.67
N GLY A 36 0.43 -0.50 -8.41
CA GLY A 36 -0.43 -0.02 -7.33
C GLY A 36 -1.36 -1.07 -6.70
N ARG A 37 -1.40 -2.31 -7.21
CA ARG A 37 -2.05 -3.43 -6.52
C ARG A 37 -1.00 -4.32 -5.84
N THR A 38 -1.31 -4.73 -4.62
CA THR A 38 -0.46 -5.63 -3.83
C THR A 38 -1.26 -6.80 -3.27
N LEU A 39 -0.55 -7.86 -2.94
CA LEU A 39 -1.09 -8.98 -2.17
C LEU A 39 -0.47 -8.94 -0.78
N VAL A 40 -1.29 -9.10 0.24
CA VAL A 40 -0.82 -9.12 1.63
C VAL A 40 -1.00 -10.53 2.15
N SER A 41 0.06 -11.09 2.72
CA SER A 41 -0.01 -12.40 3.38
C SER A 41 -1.16 -12.45 4.41
N ALA A 42 -1.76 -13.63 4.62
CA ALA A 42 -2.85 -13.81 5.59
C ALA A 42 -2.54 -13.25 6.99
N GLY A 43 -1.28 -13.34 7.43
CA GLY A 43 -0.81 -12.81 8.71
C GLY A 43 -0.41 -11.32 8.70
N GLY A 44 -0.59 -10.61 7.59
CA GLY A 44 -0.29 -9.18 7.48
C GLY A 44 1.19 -8.81 7.61
N SER A 45 2.09 -9.79 7.62
CA SER A 45 3.54 -9.56 7.87
C SER A 45 4.30 -9.22 6.60
N PHE A 46 3.90 -9.84 5.49
CA PHE A 46 4.51 -9.66 4.17
C PHE A 46 3.53 -9.07 3.18
N GLU A 47 4.08 -8.32 2.24
CA GLU A 47 3.37 -7.74 1.11
C GLU A 47 4.16 -8.01 -0.19
N LEU A 48 3.44 -8.36 -1.24
CA LEU A 48 3.96 -8.63 -2.58
C LEU A 48 3.44 -7.58 -3.56
N GLY A 49 4.33 -7.05 -4.39
CA GLY A 49 3.95 -6.13 -5.45
C GLY A 49 5.14 -5.55 -6.21
N PHE A 50 4.85 -4.54 -7.02
CA PHE A 50 5.86 -3.84 -7.81
C PHE A 50 6.52 -2.71 -7.02
N PHE A 51 7.83 -2.56 -7.18
CA PHE A 51 8.59 -1.46 -6.57
C PHE A 51 9.77 -1.03 -7.46
N SER A 52 10.28 0.17 -7.19
CA SER A 52 11.51 0.72 -7.78
C SER A 52 12.52 1.04 -6.68
N PRO A 53 13.76 0.50 -6.73
CA PRO A 53 14.77 0.77 -5.72
C PRO A 53 15.39 2.16 -5.91
N GLY A 54 15.35 2.98 -4.85
CA GLY A 54 15.94 4.32 -4.85
C GLY A 54 15.39 5.20 -5.97
N ASN A 55 16.28 5.83 -6.73
CA ASN A 55 15.92 6.68 -7.88
C ASN A 55 16.02 5.94 -9.23
N SER A 56 15.97 4.60 -9.22
CA SER A 56 16.02 3.81 -10.47
C SER A 56 14.65 3.80 -11.17
N THR A 57 14.66 3.89 -12.49
CA THR A 57 13.48 3.65 -13.34
C THR A 57 13.21 2.15 -13.55
N ASN A 58 14.07 1.27 -13.04
CA ASN A 58 13.85 -0.17 -13.09
C ASN A 58 12.72 -0.56 -12.14
N ARG A 59 11.85 -1.45 -12.63
CA ARG A 59 10.71 -1.99 -11.91
C ARG A 59 10.93 -3.47 -11.60
N TYR A 60 10.61 -3.84 -10.37
CA TYR A 60 10.76 -5.20 -9.86
C TYR A 60 9.50 -5.68 -9.17
N LEU A 61 9.21 -6.97 -9.31
CA LEU A 61 8.23 -7.67 -8.49
C LEU A 61 8.97 -8.28 -7.30
N GLY A 62 8.51 -7.98 -6.08
CA GLY A 62 9.16 -8.46 -4.87
C GLY A 62 8.22 -8.65 -3.69
N ILE A 63 8.80 -9.14 -2.60
CA ILE A 63 8.15 -9.31 -1.30
C ILE A 63 8.92 -8.49 -0.27
N TRP A 64 8.23 -7.73 0.56
CA TRP A 64 8.81 -6.96 1.66
C TRP A 64 7.98 -7.10 2.95
N TYR A 65 8.54 -6.63 4.06
CA TYR A 65 7.81 -6.52 5.32
C TYR A 65 6.80 -5.37 5.25
N LYS A 66 5.51 -5.68 5.44
CA LYS A 66 4.43 -4.68 5.38
C LYS A 66 4.49 -3.66 6.51
N ASN A 67 4.87 -4.12 7.72
CA ASN A 67 4.78 -3.34 8.94
C ASN A 67 6.09 -2.61 9.31
N ILE A 68 7.05 -2.55 8.38
CA ILE A 68 8.30 -1.80 8.56
C ILE A 68 8.23 -0.55 7.68
N PRO A 69 8.33 0.68 8.24
CA PRO A 69 8.24 1.92 7.46
C PRO A 69 9.26 2.02 6.32
N VAL A 70 10.44 1.45 6.54
CA VAL A 70 11.47 1.32 5.51
C VAL A 70 11.21 0.05 4.73
N THR A 71 10.93 0.19 3.43
CA THR A 71 10.70 -0.94 2.51
C THR A 71 11.90 -1.89 2.53
N THR A 72 11.75 -2.97 3.27
CA THR A 72 12.79 -3.99 3.46
C THR A 72 12.44 -5.20 2.62
N VAL A 73 13.03 -5.27 1.44
CA VAL A 73 12.76 -6.31 0.44
C VAL A 73 13.46 -7.62 0.83
N VAL A 74 12.68 -8.68 1.00
CA VAL A 74 13.19 -10.02 1.39
C VAL A 74 13.32 -10.97 0.20
N TRP A 75 12.60 -10.68 -0.90
CA TRP A 75 12.69 -11.47 -2.13
C TRP A 75 12.35 -10.63 -3.35
N VAL A 76 12.98 -10.94 -4.49
CA VAL A 76 12.77 -10.26 -5.77
C VAL A 76 12.72 -11.32 -6.89
N ALA A 77 11.66 -11.27 -7.69
CA ALA A 77 11.40 -12.21 -8.78
C ALA A 77 12.35 -11.99 -9.97
N ASN A 78 12.37 -10.78 -10.50
CA ASN A 78 13.04 -10.41 -11.75
C ASN A 78 14.38 -9.70 -11.49
N ARG A 79 15.21 -10.26 -10.59
CA ARG A 79 16.50 -9.67 -10.19
C ARG A 79 17.48 -9.45 -11.35
N SER A 80 17.55 -10.41 -12.27
CA SER A 80 18.51 -10.38 -13.38
C SER A 80 18.02 -9.54 -14.57
N ILE A 81 16.70 -9.42 -14.74
CA ILE A 81 16.08 -8.77 -15.90
C ILE A 81 14.97 -7.83 -15.38
N PRO A 82 15.31 -6.61 -14.95
CA PRO A 82 14.32 -5.64 -14.52
C PRO A 82 13.37 -5.26 -15.65
N ILE A 83 12.14 -4.90 -15.28
CA ILE A 83 11.22 -4.25 -16.21
C ILE A 83 11.70 -2.81 -16.33
N LYS A 84 12.13 -2.40 -17.53
CA LYS A 84 12.53 -1.02 -17.79
C LYS A 84 11.29 -0.22 -18.10
N ASP A 85 11.12 0.92 -17.44
CA ASP A 85 10.16 1.90 -17.90
C ASP A 85 10.63 2.45 -19.26
N LEU A 86 10.05 1.92 -20.32
CA LEU A 86 10.21 2.41 -21.69
C LEU A 86 9.17 3.51 -21.95
N SER A 87 9.06 4.49 -21.05
CA SER A 87 8.45 5.77 -21.39
C SER A 87 9.32 6.46 -22.45
N GLY A 88 9.24 5.93 -23.67
CA GLY A 88 9.50 6.68 -24.87
C GLY A 88 8.53 7.83 -24.85
N SER A 89 9.03 8.99 -24.44
CA SER A 89 8.45 10.29 -24.73
C SER A 89 8.08 10.30 -26.21
N SER A 90 6.79 10.12 -26.47
CA SER A 90 6.15 10.52 -27.73
C SER A 90 5.59 11.92 -27.54
#